data_AF-A0A818FE22-F1
#
_entry.id   AF-A0A818FE22-F1
#
_cell.length_a   1.000
_cell.length_b   1.000
_cell.length_c   1.000
_cell.angle_alpha   90.00
_cell.angle_beta   90.00
_cell.angle_gamma   90.00
#
_symmetry.space_group_name_H-M   'P 1'
#
loop_
_entity.id
_entity.type
_entity.pdbx_description
1 polymer ?
#
loop_
_entity_poly.entity_id
_entity_poly.type
_entity_poly.pdbx_seq_one_letter_code
_entity_poly.pdbx_strand_id
1 'polypeptide(L)'
;MLNLTYHESDFGLKASWTFSSTSHGKGPVDGIGAAVKSRATRYLLSGTTHNAFLSPEEFFEYTKTANDHFVMKGDLEPNRPIETFYIKATDIQNVLKRTLERRWLEIDKKSWIEGIQNKHQFDPVGIGKIICRQTSSSQTYKIFDLYRQHSPN
;
A
#
# COMPACT_ATOMS: atom_id res chain seq x y z
N MET A 1 5.58 -4.89 8.05
CA MET A 1 4.70 -4.45 9.16
C MET A 1 5.27 -3.30 9.95
N LEU A 2 6.55 -3.30 10.37
CA LEU A 2 7.12 -2.18 11.14
C LEU A 2 6.92 -0.80 10.47
N ASN A 3 7.16 -0.69 9.16
CA ASN A 3 6.94 0.55 8.42
C ASN A 3 5.48 1.06 8.47
N LEU A 4 4.49 0.15 8.55
CA LEU A 4 3.09 0.54 8.66
C LEU A 4 2.83 1.29 9.97
N THR A 5 3.52 0.91 11.05
CA THR A 5 3.41 1.59 12.36
C THR A 5 4.01 2.98 12.41
N TYR A 6 4.86 3.31 11.44
CA TYR A 6 5.47 4.63 11.31
C TYR A 6 4.77 5.51 10.26
N HIS A 7 3.79 4.98 9.52
CA HIS A 7 3.20 5.66 8.38
C HIS A 7 2.60 7.04 8.74
N GLU A 8 1.92 7.13 9.88
CA GLU A 8 1.36 8.41 10.36
C GLU A 8 2.46 9.41 10.75
N SER A 9 3.55 8.93 11.37
CA SER A 9 4.69 9.80 11.72
C SER A 9 5.48 10.26 10.49
N ASP A 10 5.57 9.43 9.46
CA ASP A 10 6.36 9.71 8.26
C ASP A 10 5.61 10.60 7.27
N PHE A 11 4.29 10.40 7.16
CA PHE A 11 3.49 10.98 6.09
C PHE A 11 2.29 11.79 6.60
N GLY A 12 2.05 11.84 7.91
CA GLY A 12 0.86 12.50 8.49
C GLY A 12 -0.45 11.77 8.21
N LEU A 13 -0.39 10.53 7.69
CA LEU A 13 -1.55 9.77 7.25
C LEU A 13 -1.63 8.44 7.99
N LYS A 14 -2.82 8.14 8.54
CA LYS A 14 -3.12 6.80 9.07
C LYS A 14 -3.25 5.82 7.92
N ALA A 15 -2.61 4.66 8.05
CA ALA A 15 -2.69 3.59 7.07
C ALA A 15 -3.06 2.27 7.73
N SER A 16 -3.91 1.50 7.05
CA SER A 16 -4.18 0.11 7.36
C SER A 16 -3.77 -0.76 6.17
N TRP A 17 -3.41 -2.01 6.47
CA TRP A 17 -3.13 -2.99 5.42
C TRP A 17 -4.16 -4.10 5.47
N THR A 18 -4.85 -4.32 4.34
CA THR A 18 -5.87 -5.38 4.23
C THR A 18 -5.51 -6.32 3.08
N PHE A 19 -5.41 -7.61 3.37
CA PHE A 19 -5.29 -8.69 2.41
C PHE A 19 -6.68 -9.30 2.17
N SER A 20 -7.19 -9.19 0.93
CA SER A 20 -8.47 -9.76 0.55
C SER A 20 -8.24 -11.11 -0.12
N SER A 21 -8.79 -12.18 0.46
CA SER A 21 -8.72 -13.54 -0.06
C SER A 21 -9.79 -13.86 -1.12
N THR A 22 -10.85 -13.04 -1.25
CA THR A 22 -11.89 -13.21 -2.30
C THR A 22 -11.35 -13.03 -3.71
N SER A 23 -10.12 -12.54 -3.78
CA SER A 23 -9.26 -12.42 -4.93
C SER A 23 -8.57 -13.75 -5.29
N HIS A 24 -9.32 -14.81 -5.61
CA HIS A 24 -8.74 -15.97 -6.30
C HIS A 24 -8.23 -15.50 -7.68
N GLY A 25 -6.95 -15.11 -7.72
CA GLY A 25 -6.22 -14.67 -8.91
C GLY A 25 -6.11 -13.16 -9.15
N LYS A 26 -6.77 -12.28 -8.37
CA LYS A 26 -6.70 -10.82 -8.56
C LYS A 26 -6.89 -10.03 -7.25
N GLY A 27 -5.81 -9.63 -6.56
CA GLY A 27 -5.78 -9.02 -5.22
C GLY A 27 -6.62 -7.75 -5.03
N PRO A 28 -6.86 -7.26 -3.79
CA PRO A 28 -7.62 -6.02 -3.54
C PRO A 28 -6.92 -4.76 -4.11
N VAL A 29 -5.59 -4.82 -4.24
CA VAL A 29 -4.76 -3.85 -4.98
C VAL A 29 -5.06 -3.82 -6.49
N ASP A 30 -5.70 -4.86 -7.03
CA ASP A 30 -6.16 -4.86 -8.42
C ASP A 30 -7.39 -3.98 -8.63
N GLY A 31 -8.09 -3.53 -7.58
CA GLY A 31 -9.16 -2.56 -7.77
C GLY A 31 -8.63 -1.25 -8.38
N ILE A 32 -7.79 -0.54 -7.63
CA ILE A 32 -7.19 0.73 -8.06
C ILE A 32 -6.15 0.49 -9.16
N GLY A 33 -5.23 -0.45 -8.94
CA GLY A 33 -4.16 -0.75 -9.87
C GLY A 33 -4.68 -1.26 -11.22
N ALA A 34 -5.67 -2.16 -11.24
CA ALA A 34 -6.23 -2.64 -12.51
C ALA A 34 -7.19 -1.63 -13.13
N ALA A 35 -7.85 -0.74 -12.37
CA ALA A 35 -8.60 0.38 -12.94
C ALA A 35 -7.68 1.32 -13.73
N VAL A 36 -6.52 1.68 -13.15
CA VAL A 36 -5.48 2.49 -13.81
C VAL A 36 -4.93 1.77 -15.04
N LYS A 37 -4.50 0.52 -14.89
CA LYS A 37 -3.96 -0.29 -15.99
C LYS A 37 -4.97 -0.49 -17.12
N SER A 38 -6.22 -0.84 -16.80
CA SER A 38 -7.24 -1.11 -17.82
C SER A 38 -7.54 0.12 -18.67
N ARG A 39 -7.57 1.33 -18.07
CA ARG A 39 -7.76 2.57 -18.83
C ARG A 39 -6.55 2.91 -19.69
N ALA A 40 -5.36 2.79 -19.14
CA ALA A 40 -4.13 2.97 -19.90
C ALA A 40 -4.07 2.00 -21.10
N THR A 41 -4.43 0.73 -20.90
CA THR A 41 -4.56 -0.26 -21.99
C THR A 41 -5.60 0.16 -23.02
N ARG A 42 -6.78 0.64 -22.62
CA ARG A 42 -7.78 1.14 -23.59
C ARG A 42 -7.30 2.36 -24.36
N TYR A 43 -6.61 3.30 -23.70
CA TYR A 43 -6.02 4.46 -24.35
C TYR A 43 -5.00 4.03 -25.42
N LEU A 44 -4.11 3.10 -25.06
CA LEU A 44 -3.15 2.50 -25.98
C LEU A 44 -3.82 1.80 -27.17
N LEU A 45 -4.91 1.07 -26.93
CA LEU A 45 -5.66 0.34 -27.96
C LEU A 45 -6.54 1.24 -28.84
N SER A 46 -6.94 2.42 -28.34
CA SER A 46 -7.80 3.36 -29.06
C SER A 46 -7.06 4.24 -30.06
N GLY A 47 -5.73 4.19 -30.09
CA GLY A 47 -4.89 5.00 -31.00
C GLY A 47 -4.24 4.21 -32.13
N THR A 48 -3.82 4.92 -33.18
CA THR A 48 -2.72 4.49 -34.04
C THR A 48 -1.41 4.51 -33.22
N THR A 49 -0.40 3.74 -33.63
CA THR A 49 0.86 3.39 -32.94
C THR A 49 1.67 4.50 -32.23
N HIS A 50 1.27 5.77 -32.33
CA HIS A 50 1.87 6.92 -31.67
C HIS A 50 1.51 7.11 -30.19
N ASN A 51 0.55 6.35 -29.64
CA ASN A 51 0.07 6.53 -28.26
C ASN A 51 0.81 5.69 -27.20
N ALA A 52 1.86 4.94 -27.57
CA ALA A 52 2.62 4.13 -26.62
C ALA A 52 3.36 5.00 -25.60
N PHE A 53 3.24 4.67 -24.32
CA PHE A 53 4.06 5.29 -23.28
C PHE A 53 5.50 4.82 -23.43
N LEU A 54 6.42 5.73 -23.77
CA LEU A 54 7.84 5.47 -23.93
C LEU A 54 8.62 5.67 -22.63
N SER A 55 8.01 6.31 -21.64
CA SER A 55 8.58 6.55 -20.32
C SER A 55 7.55 6.39 -19.19
N PRO A 56 8.01 6.05 -17.97
CA PRO A 56 7.16 6.08 -16.77
C PRO A 56 6.52 7.45 -16.50
N GLU A 57 7.20 8.54 -16.87
CA GLU A 57 6.74 9.92 -16.76
C GLU A 57 5.54 10.19 -17.67
N GLU A 58 5.57 9.73 -18.93
CA GLU A 58 4.44 9.84 -19.84
C GLU A 58 3.22 9.07 -19.32
N PHE A 59 3.44 7.87 -18.76
CA PHE A 59 2.36 7.12 -18.13
C PHE A 59 1.77 7.89 -16.94
N PHE A 60 2.61 8.51 -16.11
CA PHE A 60 2.15 9.31 -14.98
C PHE A 60 1.35 10.55 -15.40
N GLU A 61 1.83 11.31 -16.39
CA GLU A 61 1.10 12.47 -16.91
C GLU A 61 -0.25 12.07 -17.53
N TYR A 62 -0.31 10.91 -18.18
CA TYR A 62 -1.59 10.33 -18.59
C TYR A 62 -2.51 10.06 -17.40
N THR A 63 -2.00 9.52 -16.29
CA THR A 63 -2.86 9.28 -15.12
C THR A 63 -3.45 10.57 -14.56
N LYS A 64 -2.69 11.66 -14.50
CA LYS A 64 -3.19 12.97 -14.04
C LYS A 64 -4.31 13.52 -14.91
N THR A 65 -4.13 13.48 -16.23
CA THR A 65 -5.12 13.99 -17.18
C THR A 65 -6.39 13.14 -17.23
N ALA A 66 -6.29 11.85 -16.92
CA ALA A 66 -7.41 10.92 -16.85
C ALA A 66 -8.12 10.88 -15.47
N ASN A 67 -7.67 11.66 -14.48
CA ASN A 67 -8.20 11.66 -13.10
C ASN A 67 -9.70 12.02 -13.01
N ASP A 68 -10.21 12.88 -13.88
CA ASP A 68 -11.65 13.18 -13.95
C ASP A 68 -12.51 11.94 -14.30
N HIS A 69 -11.88 10.90 -14.88
CA HIS A 69 -12.52 9.64 -15.23
C HIS A 69 -12.14 8.49 -14.30
N PHE A 70 -11.11 8.63 -13.45
CA PHE A 70 -10.74 7.63 -12.45
C PHE A 70 -11.63 7.72 -11.21
N VAL A 71 -12.92 7.55 -11.43
CA VAL A 71 -13.92 7.54 -10.37
C VAL A 71 -14.16 6.10 -9.93
N MET A 72 -13.90 5.81 -8.66
CA MET A 72 -14.46 4.61 -8.03
C MET A 72 -15.92 4.89 -7.68
N LYS A 73 -16.84 4.15 -8.30
CA LYS A 73 -18.24 4.14 -7.87
C LYS A 73 -18.30 3.39 -6.54
N GLY A 74 -18.46 4.12 -5.44
CA GLY A 74 -18.86 3.57 -4.15
C GLY A 74 -20.33 3.88 -3.90
N ASP A 75 -21.05 2.95 -3.30
CA ASP A 75 -22.49 3.10 -3.02
C ASP A 75 -22.79 4.15 -1.91
N LEU A 76 -21.77 4.73 -1.26
CA LEU A 76 -21.93 5.48 0.00
C LEU A 76 -21.13 6.80 0.12
N GLU A 77 -20.27 7.16 -0.84
CA GLU A 77 -19.45 8.39 -0.79
C GLU A 77 -19.37 9.06 -2.18
N PRO A 78 -19.21 10.40 -2.27
CA PRO A 78 -19.03 11.07 -3.55
C PRO A 78 -17.82 10.49 -4.29
N ASN A 79 -17.98 10.33 -5.61
CA ASN A 79 -16.94 9.92 -6.55
C ASN A 79 -15.58 10.57 -6.24
N ARG A 80 -14.66 9.85 -5.60
CA ARG A 80 -13.29 10.34 -5.37
C ARG A 80 -12.40 9.95 -6.55
N PRO A 81 -11.67 10.91 -7.15
CA PRO A 81 -10.68 10.60 -8.16
C PRO A 81 -9.56 9.76 -7.54
N ILE A 82 -9.00 8.82 -8.30
CA ILE A 82 -7.77 8.13 -7.93
C ILE A 82 -6.63 9.15 -8.03
N GLU A 83 -5.94 9.41 -6.93
CA GLU A 83 -4.73 10.24 -6.94
C GLU A 83 -3.50 9.37 -7.24
N THR A 84 -2.63 9.85 -8.11
CA THR A 84 -1.38 9.18 -8.48
C THR A 84 -0.18 10.06 -8.12
N PHE A 85 0.93 9.41 -7.74
CA PHE A 85 2.19 10.06 -7.42
C PHE A 85 3.31 9.40 -8.21
N TYR A 86 4.29 10.19 -8.64
CA TYR A 86 5.50 9.72 -9.32
C TYR A 86 6.71 9.93 -8.43
N ILE A 87 7.46 8.86 -8.20
CA ILE A 87 8.60 8.85 -7.30
C ILE A 87 9.78 8.26 -8.05
N LYS A 88 10.91 8.99 -8.12
CA LYS A 88 12.13 8.50 -8.75
C LYS A 88 12.92 7.63 -7.78
N ALA A 89 13.76 6.76 -8.32
CA ALA A 89 14.68 5.94 -7.52
C ALA A 89 15.56 6.80 -6.60
N THR A 90 15.96 7.99 -7.02
CA THR A 90 16.74 8.95 -6.22
C THR A 90 15.95 9.49 -5.02
N ASP A 91 14.65 9.74 -5.20
CA ASP A 91 13.76 10.24 -4.13
C ASP A 91 13.60 9.16 -3.06
N ILE A 92 13.48 7.91 -3.51
CA ILE A 92 13.45 6.71 -2.66
C ILE A 92 14.77 6.55 -1.90
N GLN A 93 15.92 6.60 -2.59
CA GLN A 93 17.22 6.32 -1.95
C GLN A 93 17.54 7.28 -0.80
N ASN A 94 17.22 8.56 -0.93
CA ASN A 94 17.51 9.55 0.12
C ASN A 94 16.60 9.40 1.35
N VAL A 95 15.31 9.12 1.15
CA VAL A 95 14.33 8.96 2.24
C VAL A 95 14.45 7.58 2.90
N LEU A 96 14.65 6.53 2.10
CA LEU A 96 14.70 5.17 2.60
C LEU A 96 16.00 4.85 3.31
N LYS A 97 17.15 5.32 2.83
CA LYS A 97 18.45 4.97 3.44
C LYS A 97 18.53 5.44 4.89
N ARG A 98 18.12 6.68 5.18
CA ARG A 98 18.17 7.24 6.55
C ARG A 98 17.16 6.60 7.51
N THR A 99 16.00 6.19 6.99
CA THR A 99 14.86 5.82 7.84
C THR A 99 14.66 4.31 7.95
N LEU A 100 14.82 3.58 6.83
CA LEU A 100 14.63 2.13 6.81
C LEU A 100 15.80 1.36 7.40
N GLU A 101 17.04 1.84 7.23
CA GLU A 101 18.21 1.14 7.80
C GLU A 101 18.11 1.05 9.32
N ARG A 102 17.73 2.15 9.99
CA ARG A 102 17.47 2.16 11.43
C ARG A 102 16.36 1.19 11.83
N ARG A 103 15.21 1.25 11.15
CA ARG A 103 14.07 0.35 11.42
C ARG A 103 14.42 -1.12 11.20
N TRP A 104 15.25 -1.41 10.21
CA TRP A 104 15.73 -2.75 9.92
C TRP A 104 16.66 -3.29 11.02
N LEU A 105 17.40 -2.42 11.70
CA LEU A 105 18.22 -2.80 12.85
C LEU A 105 17.37 -2.98 14.13
N GLU A 106 16.34 -2.17 14.31
CA GLU A 106 15.44 -2.18 15.48
C GLU A 106 14.42 -3.34 15.46
N ILE A 107 14.08 -3.87 14.27
CA ILE A 107 13.09 -4.95 14.15
C ILE A 107 13.55 -6.22 14.87
N ASP A 108 12.65 -6.83 15.63
CA ASP A 108 12.93 -8.17 16.15
C ASP A 108 12.82 -9.17 15.00
N LYS A 109 13.94 -9.80 14.62
CA LYS A 109 13.91 -10.88 13.63
C LYS A 109 13.15 -12.11 14.12
N LYS A 110 12.75 -12.18 15.39
CA LYS A 110 11.84 -13.19 15.95
C LYS A 110 10.39 -12.71 16.04
N SER A 111 10.09 -11.43 15.81
CA SER A 111 8.70 -10.88 15.75
C SER A 111 7.95 -11.27 14.47
N TRP A 112 8.28 -12.41 13.88
CA TRP A 112 7.48 -12.97 12.80
C TRP A 112 6.08 -13.20 13.32
N ILE A 113 5.14 -12.54 12.68
CA ILE A 113 3.73 -12.74 12.95
C ILE A 113 3.40 -14.15 12.45
N GLU A 114 3.33 -15.12 13.37
CA GLU A 114 3.05 -16.51 13.03
C GLU A 114 1.76 -16.62 12.19
N GLY A 115 1.80 -17.39 11.11
CA GLY A 115 0.68 -17.55 10.19
C GLY A 115 0.22 -16.24 9.54
N ILE A 116 1.13 -15.29 9.27
CA ILE A 116 0.81 -13.99 8.66
C ILE A 116 -0.02 -14.11 7.37
N GLN A 117 0.20 -15.17 6.60
CA GLN A 117 -0.55 -15.48 5.38
C GLN A 117 -2.04 -15.77 5.60
N ASN A 118 -2.43 -16.15 6.82
CA ASN A 118 -3.81 -16.43 7.20
C ASN A 118 -4.50 -15.22 7.85
N LYS A 119 -3.86 -14.04 7.81
CA LYS A 119 -4.35 -12.80 8.44
C LYS A 119 -4.66 -11.78 7.35
N HIS A 120 -5.84 -11.19 7.43
CA HIS A 120 -6.39 -10.35 6.37
C HIS A 120 -6.37 -8.87 6.70
N GLN A 121 -6.14 -8.46 7.94
CA GLN A 121 -6.08 -7.03 8.28
C GLN A 121 -5.02 -6.76 9.33
N PHE A 122 -4.31 -5.66 9.13
CA PHE A 122 -3.23 -5.18 9.97
C PHE A 122 -3.41 -3.68 10.17
N ASP A 123 -3.65 -3.25 11.41
CA ASP A 123 -3.73 -1.82 11.73
C ASP A 123 -2.67 -1.45 12.77
N PRO A 124 -1.98 -0.31 12.60
CA PRO A 124 -1.06 0.19 13.60
C PRO A 124 -1.84 0.73 14.81
N VAL A 125 -1.42 0.34 16.01
CA VAL A 125 -1.97 0.88 17.28
C VAL A 125 -0.95 1.70 18.05
N GLY A 126 0.27 1.78 17.53
CA GLY A 126 1.38 2.55 18.05
C GLY A 126 2.66 2.16 17.32
N ILE A 127 3.71 2.95 17.52
CA ILE A 127 5.02 2.67 16.94
C ILE A 127 5.50 1.29 17.40
N GLY A 128 5.77 0.39 16.45
CA GLY A 128 6.15 -1.00 16.68
C GLY A 128 5.07 -1.92 17.23
N LYS A 129 3.81 -1.49 17.28
CA LYS A 129 2.68 -2.32 17.69
C LYS A 129 1.61 -2.38 16.63
N ILE A 130 1.16 -3.59 16.33
CA ILE A 130 0.18 -3.82 15.28
C ILE A 130 -0.91 -4.78 15.76
N ILE A 131 -2.17 -4.48 15.44
CA ILE A 131 -3.25 -5.44 15.57
C ILE A 131 -3.38 -6.25 14.29
N CYS A 132 -3.68 -7.54 14.46
CA CYS A 132 -3.93 -8.47 13.37
C CYS A 132 -5.31 -9.09 13.53
N ARG A 133 -6.06 -9.15 12.43
CA ARG A 133 -7.31 -9.89 12.34
C ARG A 133 -7.23 -10.98 11.28
N GLN A 134 -7.96 -12.05 11.53
CA GLN A 134 -8.03 -13.18 10.61
C GLN A 134 -8.82 -12.82 9.34
N THR A 135 -9.89 -12.03 9.49
CA THR A 135 -10.68 -11.45 8.38
C THR A 135 -10.93 -9.95 8.64
N SER A 136 -11.27 -9.18 7.62
CA SER A 136 -11.62 -7.75 7.75
C SER A 136 -12.90 -7.50 8.57
N SER A 137 -13.77 -8.52 8.68
CA SER A 137 -15.00 -8.48 9.46
C SER A 137 -14.85 -9.03 10.88
N SER A 138 -13.68 -9.55 11.24
CA SER A 138 -13.49 -10.20 12.53
C SER A 138 -13.52 -9.19 13.67
N GLN A 139 -14.29 -9.48 14.73
CA GLN A 139 -14.26 -8.70 15.97
C GLN A 139 -13.10 -9.06 16.88
N THR A 140 -12.47 -10.22 16.65
CA THR A 140 -11.31 -10.66 17.44
C THR A 140 -10.01 -10.24 16.76
N TYR A 141 -9.05 -9.79 17.56
CA TYR A 141 -7.74 -9.39 17.09
C TYR A 141 -6.65 -9.87 18.05
N LYS A 142 -5.43 -9.99 17.53
CA LYS A 142 -4.21 -10.22 18.31
C LYS A 142 -3.27 -9.05 18.14
N ILE A 143 -2.63 -8.62 19.23
CA ILE A 143 -1.60 -7.57 19.20
C ILE A 143 -0.22 -8.23 19.07
N PHE A 144 0.63 -7.64 18.24
CA PHE A 144 2.03 -8.05 18.07
C PHE A 144 2.95 -6.86 18.31
N ASP A 145 3.99 -7.07 19.12
CA ASP A 145 5.13 -6.18 19.25
C ASP A 145 6.18 -6.53 18.19
N LEU A 146 6.66 -5.51 17.47
CA LEU A 146 7.57 -5.65 16.31
C LEU A 146 9.03 -5.28 16.62
N TYR A 147 9.29 -4.74 17.82
CA TYR A 147 10.63 -4.39 18.28
C TYR A 147 11.29 -5.53 19.03
N ARG A 148 12.62 -5.54 19.00
CA ARG A 148 13.43 -6.47 19.80
C ARG A 148 13.15 -6.24 21.29
N GLN A 149 12.49 -7.21 21.93
CA GLN A 149 12.38 -7.21 23.38
C GLN A 149 13.80 -7.29 23.94
N HIS A 150 14.22 -6.23 24.65
CA HIS A 150 15.44 -6.32 25.43
C HIS A 150 15.10 -7.22 26.61
N SER A 151 15.64 -8.45 26.61
CA SER A 151 15.66 -9.25 27.82
C SER A 151 16.37 -8.42 28.90
N PRO A 152 15.72 -8.13 30.03
CA PRO A 152 16.46 -7.65 31.18
C PRO A 152 17.43 -8.76 31.58
N ASN A 153 18.72 -8.43 31.62
CA ASN A 153 19.73 -9.30 32.22
C ASN A 153 19.49 -9.45 33.72
#